data_AF-A0A7V3I8M9-F1
#
_entry.id   AF-A0A7V3I8M9-F1
#
_cell.length_a   1.000
_cell.length_b   1.000
_cell.length_c   1.000
_cell.angle_alpha   90.00
_cell.angle_beta   90.00
_cell.angle_gamma   90.00
#
_symmetry.space_group_name_H-M   'P 1'
#
loop_
_entity.id
_entity.type
_entity.pdbx_description
1 polymer ?
#
loop_
_entity_poly.entity_id
_entity_poly.type
_entity_poly.pdbx_seq_one_letter_code
_entity_poly.pdbx_strand_id
1 'polypeptide(L)'
;AHEVVYAGHNISSQYIHSLRERLAGKRVAINVISKSGTTTEPAIAFRVMKDLAAEGCIVATTDAEKGALLDLAKSEGYKRFVVPCDIGGRYSVLSAVGLLPIAYAGIDIDELRRGAAECAELCTDPDPLSNPAFYYAAVRDILYRRGIAVELFASFEPRLHYLAEWWKQLFGESQGKDGKGLFPASVDFTTDLHSMGQYIQDGRRILMETFVIAEKGEPATTIPEQSDDSDQLNYLAGKKLDYVNNVAYQATAAAHRDGGVPNMTMTLERIDAYPLGALIYFFEIACAVSGLMLEVNPFDQPGVVAYKNVMFELLGKPGHGEAGIAVTKPDYVTF
;
A
#
# COMPACT_ATOMS: atom_id res chain seq x y z
N ALA A 1 -11.66 -20.10 0.14
CA ALA A 1 -11.30 -18.77 0.67
C ALA A 1 -12.57 -17.94 0.83
N HIS A 2 -12.68 -17.15 1.89
CA HIS A 2 -13.78 -16.20 2.04
C HIS A 2 -13.52 -14.96 1.19
N GLU A 3 -14.56 -14.39 0.60
CA GLU A 3 -14.46 -13.12 -0.11
C GLU A 3 -14.22 -11.99 0.90
N VAL A 4 -13.15 -11.22 0.74
CA VAL A 4 -12.87 -10.00 1.51
C VAL A 4 -13.09 -8.80 0.62
N VAL A 5 -13.87 -7.84 1.12
CA VAL A 5 -14.27 -6.63 0.39
C VAL A 5 -14.14 -5.43 1.32
N TYR A 6 -13.86 -4.25 0.78
CA TYR A 6 -13.53 -3.06 1.58
C TYR A 6 -14.61 -1.99 1.47
N ALA A 7 -14.89 -1.29 2.57
CA ALA A 7 -15.78 -0.12 2.60
C ALA A 7 -15.19 0.94 3.55
N GLY A 8 -15.56 2.20 3.40
CA GLY A 8 -15.09 3.28 4.27
C GLY A 8 -13.64 3.73 4.04
N HIS A 9 -13.01 3.31 2.95
CA HIS A 9 -11.76 3.87 2.43
C HIS A 9 -12.02 5.03 1.44
N ASN A 10 -13.28 5.34 1.15
CA ASN A 10 -13.76 6.48 0.37
C ASN A 10 -15.18 6.87 0.83
N ILE A 11 -15.71 8.01 0.35
CA ILE A 11 -17.11 8.47 0.57
C ILE A 11 -17.90 8.47 -0.75
N SER A 12 -17.60 7.56 -1.68
CA SER A 12 -18.36 7.46 -2.93
C SER A 12 -19.72 6.82 -2.68
N SER A 13 -20.80 7.59 -2.91
CA SER A 13 -22.17 7.11 -2.78
C SER A 13 -22.44 5.94 -3.74
N GLN A 14 -21.97 6.05 -4.98
CA GLN A 14 -22.09 4.99 -5.99
C GLN A 14 -21.39 3.70 -5.53
N TYR A 15 -20.16 3.81 -5.00
CA TYR A 15 -19.41 2.64 -4.54
C TYR A 15 -20.15 1.92 -3.40
N ILE A 16 -20.57 2.67 -2.37
CA ILE A 16 -21.28 2.10 -1.23
C ILE A 16 -22.62 1.49 -1.67
N HIS A 17 -23.36 2.17 -2.55
CA HIS A 17 -24.62 1.64 -3.09
C HIS A 17 -24.43 0.31 -3.82
N SER A 18 -23.53 0.26 -4.81
CA SER A 18 -23.25 -0.97 -5.56
C SER A 18 -22.69 -2.09 -4.66
N LEU A 19 -21.90 -1.76 -3.64
CA LEU A 19 -21.43 -2.75 -2.69
C LEU A 19 -22.58 -3.33 -1.85
N ARG A 20 -23.53 -2.50 -1.39
CA ARG A 20 -24.73 -2.98 -0.69
C ARG A 20 -25.55 -3.91 -1.56
N GLU A 21 -25.79 -3.55 -2.82
CA GLU A 21 -26.52 -4.41 -3.77
C GLU A 21 -25.82 -5.75 -3.98
N ARG A 22 -24.49 -5.73 -4.15
CA ARG A 22 -23.68 -6.95 -4.32
C ARG A 22 -23.69 -7.86 -3.08
N LEU A 23 -23.86 -7.29 -1.90
CA LEU A 23 -23.90 -8.02 -0.62
C LEU A 23 -25.32 -8.42 -0.21
N ALA A 24 -26.36 -7.93 -0.87
CA ALA A 24 -27.74 -8.25 -0.56
C ALA A 24 -27.99 -9.78 -0.64
N GLY A 25 -28.62 -10.33 0.39
CA GLY A 25 -28.90 -11.77 0.50
C GLY A 25 -27.70 -12.65 0.84
N LYS A 26 -26.49 -12.09 0.97
CA LYS A 26 -25.30 -12.82 1.43
C LYS A 26 -25.19 -12.79 2.96
N ARG A 27 -24.51 -13.78 3.53
CA ARG A 27 -24.12 -13.76 4.94
C ARG A 27 -22.86 -12.92 5.11
N VAL A 28 -22.97 -11.77 5.76
CA VAL A 28 -21.87 -10.80 5.89
C VAL A 28 -21.35 -10.74 7.34
N ALA A 29 -20.03 -10.69 7.48
CA ALA A 29 -19.35 -10.28 8.70
C ALA A 29 -18.67 -8.93 8.48
N ILE A 30 -18.66 -8.07 9.49
CA ILE A 30 -18.04 -6.74 9.42
C ILE A 30 -16.90 -6.67 10.44
N ASN A 31 -15.68 -6.42 9.94
CA ASN A 31 -14.55 -5.98 10.76
C ASN A 31 -14.41 -4.47 10.60
N VAL A 32 -14.84 -3.70 11.61
CA VAL A 32 -14.69 -2.24 11.63
C VAL A 32 -13.36 -1.88 12.30
N ILE A 33 -12.49 -1.21 11.56
CA ILE A 33 -11.14 -0.86 12.00
C ILE A 33 -11.00 0.66 12.08
N SER A 34 -10.81 1.18 13.29
CA SER A 34 -10.47 2.59 13.50
C SER A 34 -9.91 2.78 14.91
N LYS A 35 -8.73 3.37 15.04
CA LYS A 35 -8.12 3.63 16.35
C LYS A 35 -8.99 4.56 17.21
N SER A 36 -9.54 5.63 16.62
CA SER A 36 -10.39 6.59 17.34
C SER A 36 -11.88 6.26 17.30
N GLY A 37 -12.34 5.56 16.25
CA GLY A 37 -13.76 5.42 15.94
C GLY A 37 -14.43 6.68 15.39
N THR A 38 -13.66 7.74 15.15
CA THR A 38 -14.17 9.06 14.71
C THR A 38 -13.64 9.49 13.35
N THR A 39 -12.82 8.65 12.70
CA THR A 39 -12.44 8.85 11.29
C THR A 39 -13.71 8.83 10.43
N THR A 40 -13.94 9.90 9.68
CA THR A 40 -15.22 10.20 9.01
C THR A 40 -15.68 9.07 8.09
N GLU A 41 -14.80 8.63 7.20
CA GLU A 41 -15.05 7.67 6.13
C GLU A 41 -15.47 6.29 6.66
N PRO A 42 -14.69 5.62 7.54
CA PRO A 42 -15.11 4.33 8.11
C PRO A 42 -16.29 4.47 9.06
N ALA A 43 -16.45 5.60 9.77
CA ALA A 43 -17.60 5.81 10.66
C ALA A 43 -18.92 5.92 9.87
N ILE A 44 -18.92 6.66 8.75
CA ILE A 44 -20.08 6.76 7.85
C ILE A 44 -20.38 5.40 7.23
N ALA A 45 -19.36 4.73 6.67
CA ALA A 45 -19.56 3.42 6.05
C ALA A 45 -20.08 2.39 7.05
N PHE A 46 -19.57 2.36 8.28
CA PHE A 46 -20.08 1.46 9.31
C PHE A 46 -21.54 1.76 9.65
N ARG A 47 -21.93 3.02 9.82
CA ARG A 47 -23.34 3.41 10.04
C ARG A 47 -24.26 2.93 8.92
N VAL A 48 -23.82 3.10 7.67
CA VAL A 48 -24.60 2.73 6.50
C VAL A 48 -24.66 1.22 6.34
N MET A 49 -23.58 0.48 6.61
CA MET A 49 -23.47 -0.96 6.30
C MET A 49 -23.84 -1.89 7.48
N LYS A 50 -23.97 -1.36 8.70
CA LYS A 50 -24.17 -2.17 9.93
C LYS A 50 -25.35 -3.14 9.84
N ASP A 51 -26.43 -2.74 9.16
CA ASP A 51 -27.65 -3.54 8.97
C ASP A 51 -27.44 -4.80 8.11
N LEU A 52 -26.38 -4.85 7.31
CA LEU A 52 -26.05 -6.03 6.51
C LEU A 52 -25.34 -7.13 7.30
N ALA A 53 -24.77 -6.81 8.47
CA ALA A 53 -24.05 -7.79 9.27
C ALA A 53 -25.01 -8.87 9.79
N ALA A 54 -24.62 -10.14 9.64
CA ALA A 54 -25.32 -11.21 10.32
C ALA A 54 -25.20 -11.07 11.85
N GLU A 55 -26.17 -11.60 12.58
CA GLU A 55 -26.19 -11.55 14.04
C GLU A 55 -24.88 -12.10 14.63
N GLY A 56 -24.28 -11.37 15.57
CA GLY A 56 -23.00 -11.72 16.19
C GLY A 56 -21.76 -11.66 15.27
N CYS A 57 -21.89 -11.15 14.04
CA CYS A 57 -20.81 -11.13 13.05
C CYS A 57 -20.14 -9.74 12.89
N ILE A 58 -20.16 -8.92 13.93
CA ILE A 58 -19.43 -7.64 13.99
C ILE A 58 -18.22 -7.79 14.92
N VAL A 59 -17.07 -7.36 14.42
CA VAL A 59 -15.79 -7.30 15.14
C VAL A 59 -15.25 -5.87 15.06
N ALA A 60 -14.74 -5.36 16.18
CA ALA A 60 -14.12 -4.04 16.24
C ALA A 60 -12.61 -4.14 16.51
N THR A 61 -11.80 -3.55 15.64
CA THR A 61 -10.36 -3.41 15.83
C THR A 61 -10.05 -1.94 16.13
N THR A 62 -9.80 -1.61 17.40
CA THR A 62 -9.76 -0.22 17.92
C THR A 62 -8.71 -0.08 19.02
N ASP A 63 -8.48 1.14 19.50
CA ASP A 63 -7.64 1.41 20.68
C ASP A 63 -8.11 0.62 21.92
N ALA A 64 -7.17 0.21 22.78
CA ALA A 64 -7.45 -0.63 23.94
C ALA A 64 -8.22 0.10 25.06
N GLU A 65 -8.03 1.41 25.18
CA GLU A 65 -8.42 2.17 26.37
C GLU A 65 -9.48 3.24 26.07
N LYS A 66 -9.43 3.86 24.88
CA LYS A 66 -10.27 5.01 24.54
C LYS A 66 -10.86 4.97 23.13
N GLY A 67 -11.83 5.83 22.87
CA GLY A 67 -12.36 6.09 21.52
C GLY A 67 -13.80 5.62 21.32
N ALA A 68 -14.51 6.29 20.42
CA ALA A 68 -15.95 6.08 20.22
C ALA A 68 -16.29 4.65 19.75
N LEU A 69 -15.40 4.03 18.96
CA LEU A 69 -15.60 2.65 18.52
C LEU A 69 -15.40 1.65 19.66
N LEU A 70 -14.50 1.92 20.61
CA LEU A 70 -14.32 1.10 21.79
C LEU A 70 -15.57 1.13 22.67
N ASP A 71 -16.11 2.33 22.92
CA ASP A 71 -17.32 2.50 23.74
C ASP A 71 -18.52 1.78 23.10
N LEU A 72 -18.69 1.93 21.79
CA LEU A 72 -19.72 1.23 21.03
C LEU A 72 -19.54 -0.29 21.08
N ALA A 73 -18.32 -0.78 20.90
CA ALA A 73 -18.05 -2.22 20.94
C ALA A 73 -18.32 -2.81 22.34
N LYS A 74 -18.05 -2.05 23.41
CA LYS A 74 -18.39 -2.44 24.79
C LYS A 74 -19.90 -2.45 25.02
N SER A 75 -20.62 -1.42 24.58
CA SER A 75 -22.07 -1.33 24.79
C SER A 75 -22.83 -2.41 24.03
N GLU A 76 -22.38 -2.76 22.84
CA GLU A 76 -23.04 -3.73 21.95
C GLU A 76 -22.50 -5.16 22.11
N GLY A 77 -21.44 -5.36 22.91
CA GLY A 77 -20.85 -6.68 23.15
C GLY A 77 -20.10 -7.27 21.95
N TYR A 78 -19.54 -6.45 21.06
CA TYR A 78 -18.77 -6.94 19.91
C TYR A 78 -17.48 -7.62 20.35
N LYS A 79 -17.01 -8.59 19.54
CA LYS A 79 -15.64 -9.09 19.67
C LYS A 79 -14.67 -7.96 19.34
N ARG A 80 -13.56 -7.88 20.08
CA ARG A 80 -12.60 -6.78 19.97
C ARG A 80 -11.19 -7.27 19.75
N PHE A 81 -10.47 -6.55 18.91
CA PHE A 81 -9.01 -6.62 18.79
C PHE A 81 -8.42 -5.23 19.05
N VAL A 82 -7.13 -5.21 19.42
CA VAL A 82 -6.43 -3.99 19.82
C VAL A 82 -5.56 -3.48 18.67
N VAL A 83 -5.66 -2.18 18.40
CA VAL A 83 -4.62 -1.42 17.72
C VAL A 83 -3.67 -0.86 18.79
N PRO A 84 -2.40 -1.29 18.83
CA PRO A 84 -1.46 -0.80 19.84
C PRO A 84 -1.34 0.73 19.85
N CYS A 85 -1.19 1.32 21.03
CA CYS A 85 -1.24 2.78 21.19
C CYS A 85 0.01 3.46 20.61
N ASP A 86 1.14 2.78 20.61
CA ASP A 86 2.45 3.16 20.09
C ASP A 86 2.65 2.87 18.59
N ILE A 87 1.75 2.12 17.96
CA ILE A 87 1.80 1.82 16.53
C ILE A 87 0.88 2.77 15.74
N GLY A 88 1.47 3.49 14.79
CA GLY A 88 0.78 4.34 13.82
C GLY A 88 0.09 3.53 12.71
N GLY A 89 -0.95 4.09 12.07
CA GLY A 89 -1.77 3.37 11.10
C GLY A 89 -0.99 2.73 9.95
N ARG A 90 -0.06 3.47 9.34
CA ARG A 90 0.76 2.98 8.21
C ARG A 90 1.79 1.90 8.57
N TYR A 91 2.04 1.68 9.86
CA TYR A 91 2.93 0.63 10.41
C TYR A 91 2.13 -0.51 11.09
N SER A 92 0.81 -0.58 10.86
CA SER A 92 -0.08 -1.47 11.64
C SER A 92 -0.46 -2.75 10.92
N VAL A 93 0.03 -3.01 9.70
CA VAL A 93 -0.41 -4.16 8.88
C VAL A 93 -0.11 -5.51 9.55
N LEU A 94 1.01 -5.61 10.28
CA LEU A 94 1.37 -6.81 11.05
C LEU A 94 0.70 -6.89 12.44
N SER A 95 -0.18 -5.94 12.77
CA SER A 95 -1.05 -6.01 13.95
C SER A 95 -2.41 -6.64 13.60
N ALA A 96 -3.34 -6.70 14.56
CA ALA A 96 -4.70 -7.17 14.31
C ALA A 96 -5.42 -6.41 13.18
N VAL A 97 -4.98 -5.19 12.84
CA VAL A 97 -5.49 -4.42 11.70
C VAL A 97 -5.38 -5.20 10.39
N GLY A 98 -4.22 -5.76 10.07
CA GLY A 98 -4.03 -6.55 8.85
C GLY A 98 -4.17 -8.05 9.09
N LEU A 99 -3.68 -8.58 10.22
CA LEU A 99 -3.67 -10.03 10.46
C LEU A 99 -5.08 -10.65 10.46
N LEU A 100 -6.08 -9.96 11.03
CA LEU A 100 -7.44 -10.49 11.07
C LEU A 100 -8.06 -10.67 9.67
N PRO A 101 -8.10 -9.65 8.78
CA PRO A 101 -8.63 -9.83 7.43
C PRO A 101 -7.76 -10.77 6.58
N ILE A 102 -6.43 -10.81 6.76
CA ILE A 102 -5.53 -11.73 6.05
C ILE A 102 -5.83 -13.18 6.43
N ALA A 103 -5.96 -13.48 7.73
CA ALA A 103 -6.34 -14.81 8.21
C ALA A 103 -7.74 -15.22 7.70
N TYR A 104 -8.69 -14.28 7.66
CA TYR A 104 -10.03 -14.55 7.15
C TYR A 104 -10.04 -14.87 5.64
N ALA A 105 -9.13 -14.30 4.86
CA ALA A 105 -8.92 -14.66 3.47
C ALA A 105 -8.34 -16.09 3.29
N GLY A 106 -7.86 -16.72 4.37
CA GLY A 106 -7.26 -18.05 4.37
C GLY A 106 -5.74 -18.05 4.14
N ILE A 107 -5.09 -16.90 4.36
CA ILE A 107 -3.63 -16.78 4.26
C ILE A 107 -3.01 -17.13 5.61
N ASP A 108 -1.88 -17.85 5.59
CA ASP A 108 -1.13 -18.23 6.78
C ASP A 108 -0.45 -17.00 7.41
N ILE A 109 -1.05 -16.49 8.48
CA ILE A 109 -0.52 -15.32 9.20
C ILE A 109 0.67 -15.66 10.11
N ASP A 110 0.88 -16.93 10.46
CA ASP A 110 2.03 -17.34 11.26
C ASP A 110 3.29 -17.32 10.39
N GLU A 111 3.18 -17.79 9.13
CA GLU A 111 4.25 -17.65 8.14
C GLU A 111 4.55 -16.18 7.80
N LEU A 112 3.52 -15.34 7.67
CA LEU A 112 3.69 -13.88 7.48
C LEU A 112 4.47 -13.26 8.64
N ARG A 113 4.12 -13.61 9.89
CA ARG A 113 4.82 -13.11 11.08
C ARG A 113 6.23 -13.67 11.19
N ARG A 114 6.44 -14.93 10.80
CA ARG A 114 7.76 -15.57 10.79
C ARG A 114 8.72 -14.83 9.86
N GLY A 115 8.29 -14.54 8.63
CA GLY A 115 9.10 -13.76 7.69
C GLY A 115 9.43 -12.36 8.20
N ALA A 116 8.45 -11.68 8.81
CA ALA A 116 8.67 -10.37 9.43
C ALA A 116 9.69 -10.44 10.59
N ALA A 117 9.59 -11.45 11.45
CA ALA A 117 10.49 -11.63 12.59
C ALA A 117 11.93 -11.94 12.15
N GLU A 118 12.13 -12.83 11.18
CA GLU A 118 13.45 -13.13 10.64
C GLU A 118 14.08 -11.90 9.96
N CYS A 119 13.28 -11.10 9.24
CA CYS A 119 13.75 -9.83 8.70
C CYS A 119 14.10 -8.81 9.80
N ALA A 120 13.35 -8.80 10.90
CA ALA A 120 13.65 -7.95 12.04
C ALA A 120 15.03 -8.24 12.63
N GLU A 121 15.38 -9.52 12.77
CA GLU A 121 16.71 -9.94 13.22
C GLU A 121 17.81 -9.46 12.27
N LEU A 122 17.62 -9.60 10.95
CA LEU A 122 18.57 -9.09 9.94
C LEU A 122 18.76 -7.58 10.01
N CYS A 123 17.70 -6.82 10.34
CA CYS A 123 17.75 -5.38 10.44
C CYS A 123 18.36 -4.86 11.76
N THR A 124 18.86 -5.75 12.64
CA THR A 124 19.59 -5.35 13.86
C THR A 124 21.08 -5.07 13.63
N ASP A 125 21.63 -5.50 12.49
CA ASP A 125 23.04 -5.27 12.18
C ASP A 125 23.32 -3.75 12.07
N PRO A 126 24.27 -3.19 12.84
CA PRO A 126 24.58 -1.77 12.77
C PRO A 126 25.36 -1.37 11.50
N ASP A 127 25.95 -2.31 10.77
CA ASP A 127 26.66 -2.04 9.52
C ASP A 127 25.66 -1.75 8.38
N PRO A 128 25.63 -0.52 7.83
CA PRO A 128 24.69 -0.17 6.76
C PRO A 128 24.87 -0.97 5.47
N LEU A 129 26.04 -1.59 5.24
CA LEU A 129 26.26 -2.43 4.06
C LEU A 129 25.74 -3.86 4.23
N SER A 130 25.64 -4.33 5.48
CA SER A 130 25.14 -5.66 5.83
C SER A 130 23.65 -5.64 6.19
N ASN A 131 23.13 -4.50 6.65
CA ASN A 131 21.73 -4.29 6.96
C ASN A 131 20.94 -3.85 5.71
N PRO A 132 20.03 -4.69 5.18
CA PRO A 132 19.38 -4.43 3.91
C PRO A 132 18.48 -3.19 3.97
N ALA A 133 17.81 -2.94 5.10
CA ALA A 133 16.95 -1.77 5.27
C ALA A 133 17.77 -0.47 5.31
N PHE A 134 18.94 -0.49 5.95
CA PHE A 134 19.84 0.66 6.00
C PHE A 134 20.47 0.92 4.62
N TYR A 135 20.87 -0.13 3.92
CA TYR A 135 21.39 -0.02 2.56
C TYR A 135 20.40 0.70 1.64
N TYR A 136 19.14 0.23 1.62
CA TYR A 136 18.09 0.84 0.81
C TYR A 136 17.81 2.29 1.23
N ALA A 137 17.70 2.57 2.53
CA ALA A 137 17.52 3.94 3.03
C ALA A 137 18.67 4.87 2.62
N ALA A 138 19.91 4.40 2.67
CA ALA A 138 21.10 5.16 2.31
C ALA A 138 21.16 5.45 0.81
N VAL A 139 20.89 4.47 -0.05
CA VAL A 139 20.86 4.68 -1.50
C VAL A 139 19.79 5.71 -1.89
N ARG A 140 18.58 5.62 -1.30
CA ARG A 140 17.51 6.60 -1.52
C ARG A 140 17.91 8.01 -1.13
N ASP A 141 18.51 8.19 0.05
CA ASP A 141 18.98 9.50 0.51
C ASP A 141 20.09 10.06 -0.40
N ILE A 142 21.05 9.22 -0.82
CA ILE A 142 22.11 9.62 -1.77
C ILE A 142 21.50 10.10 -3.10
N LEU A 143 20.53 9.35 -3.64
CA LEU A 143 19.86 9.70 -4.90
C LEU A 143 19.01 10.97 -4.75
N TYR A 144 18.28 11.10 -3.65
CA TYR A 144 17.52 12.31 -3.32
C TYR A 144 18.42 13.56 -3.28
N ARG A 145 19.57 13.48 -2.60
CA ARG A 145 20.57 14.58 -2.56
C ARG A 145 21.19 14.89 -3.92
N ARG A 146 21.15 13.95 -4.87
CA ARG A 146 21.58 14.13 -6.27
C ARG A 146 20.48 14.69 -7.17
N GLY A 147 19.30 15.02 -6.64
CA GLY A 147 18.21 15.65 -7.39
C GLY A 147 17.17 14.67 -7.93
N ILE A 148 17.22 13.39 -7.57
CA ILE A 148 16.09 12.49 -7.78
C ILE A 148 14.94 12.96 -6.89
N ALA A 149 13.75 13.07 -7.47
CA ALA A 149 12.57 13.59 -6.81
C ALA A 149 11.46 12.54 -6.67
N VAL A 150 11.47 11.51 -7.50
CA VAL A 150 10.43 10.48 -7.57
C VAL A 150 11.07 9.11 -7.48
N GLU A 151 10.52 8.25 -6.63
CA GLU A 151 10.84 6.84 -6.59
C GLU A 151 9.64 6.03 -7.07
N LEU A 152 9.89 5.14 -8.02
CA LEU A 152 8.90 4.23 -8.59
C LEU A 152 9.03 2.85 -7.96
N PHE A 153 8.02 2.42 -7.21
CA PHE A 153 7.82 1.00 -6.93
C PHE A 153 7.36 0.33 -8.23
N ALA A 154 8.17 -0.58 -8.78
CA ALA A 154 7.89 -1.26 -10.04
C ALA A 154 7.75 -2.77 -9.82
N SER A 155 6.66 -3.34 -10.30
CA SER A 155 6.40 -4.79 -10.23
C SER A 155 6.07 -5.32 -11.62
N PHE A 156 6.40 -6.59 -11.89
CA PHE A 156 5.94 -7.31 -13.08
C PHE A 156 4.73 -8.23 -12.79
N GLU A 157 4.12 -8.04 -11.62
CA GLU A 157 3.04 -8.85 -11.08
C GLU A 157 1.89 -7.98 -10.59
N PRO A 158 0.69 -8.05 -11.22
CA PRO A 158 -0.45 -7.21 -10.87
C PRO A 158 -0.99 -7.51 -9.46
N ARG A 159 -0.68 -8.68 -8.90
CA ARG A 159 -1.03 -9.05 -7.52
C ARG A 159 -0.31 -8.19 -6.47
N LEU A 160 0.78 -7.51 -6.84
CA LEU A 160 1.54 -6.62 -5.96
C LEU A 160 1.05 -5.15 -6.01
N HIS A 161 0.03 -4.83 -6.83
CA HIS A 161 -0.50 -3.47 -6.97
C HIS A 161 -0.81 -2.82 -5.61
N TYR A 162 -1.57 -3.50 -4.74
CA TYR A 162 -1.93 -2.94 -3.43
C TYR A 162 -0.78 -2.95 -2.40
N LEU A 163 0.27 -3.74 -2.62
CA LEU A 163 1.51 -3.60 -1.85
C LEU A 163 2.21 -2.28 -2.22
N ALA A 164 2.18 -1.90 -3.50
CA ALA A 164 2.69 -0.61 -3.96
C ALA A 164 1.86 0.56 -3.39
N GLU A 165 0.53 0.44 -3.33
CA GLU A 165 -0.33 1.44 -2.67
C GLU A 165 -0.01 1.60 -1.17
N TRP A 166 0.19 0.49 -0.46
CA TRP A 166 0.63 0.50 0.93
C TRP A 166 2.01 1.16 1.08
N TRP A 167 2.96 0.82 0.20
CA TRP A 167 4.30 1.40 0.19
C TRP A 167 4.28 2.91 -0.05
N LYS A 168 3.42 3.41 -0.95
CA LYS A 168 3.22 4.84 -1.18
C LYS A 168 2.76 5.55 0.09
N GLN A 169 1.79 4.99 0.82
CA GLN A 169 1.36 5.56 2.09
C GLN A 169 2.50 5.56 3.11
N LEU A 170 3.22 4.44 3.23
CA LEU A 170 4.30 4.28 4.20
C LEU A 170 5.36 5.37 4.01
N PHE A 171 5.93 5.50 2.82
CA PHE A 171 6.99 6.49 2.55
C PHE A 171 6.45 7.92 2.44
N GLY A 172 5.31 8.11 1.77
CA GLY A 172 4.73 9.44 1.53
C GLY A 172 4.34 10.17 2.81
N GLU A 173 3.57 9.53 3.69
CA GLU A 173 3.18 10.14 4.97
C GLU A 173 4.35 10.25 5.96
N SER A 174 5.32 9.33 5.90
CA SER A 174 6.46 9.37 6.81
C SER A 174 7.46 10.46 6.44
N GLN A 175 7.72 10.68 5.14
CA GLN A 175 8.82 11.52 4.66
C GLN A 175 8.38 12.88 4.07
N GLY A 176 7.13 13.01 3.61
CA GLY A 176 6.61 14.24 3.00
C GLY A 176 6.36 15.36 4.02
N LYS A 177 7.42 15.96 4.54
CA LYS A 177 7.42 16.94 5.64
C LYS A 177 8.42 18.04 5.38
N ASP A 178 8.11 19.25 5.84
CA ASP A 178 9.02 20.40 5.79
C ASP A 178 9.55 20.73 4.37
N GLY A 179 8.76 20.43 3.33
CA GLY A 179 9.16 20.60 1.94
C GLY A 179 10.18 19.57 1.43
N LYS A 180 10.39 18.48 2.18
CA LYS A 180 11.33 17.38 1.89
C LYS A 180 10.60 16.10 1.50
N GLY A 181 11.39 15.12 1.04
CA GLY A 181 10.96 13.76 0.77
C GLY A 181 10.92 13.43 -0.72
N LEU A 182 11.15 12.15 -1.04
CA LEU A 182 10.87 11.61 -2.37
C LEU A 182 9.35 11.51 -2.55
N PHE A 183 8.86 11.80 -3.75
CA PHE A 183 7.48 11.52 -4.13
C PHE A 183 7.35 10.03 -4.47
N PRO A 184 6.59 9.23 -3.70
CA PRO A 184 6.43 7.83 -3.97
C PRO A 184 5.38 7.63 -5.07
N ALA A 185 5.78 7.01 -6.17
CA ALA A 185 4.90 6.59 -7.26
C ALA A 185 5.06 5.09 -7.51
N SER A 186 4.18 4.51 -8.30
CA SER A 186 4.16 3.07 -8.57
C SER A 186 3.75 2.80 -10.01
N VAL A 187 4.24 1.69 -10.57
CA VAL A 187 3.93 1.22 -11.93
C VAL A 187 3.78 -0.29 -11.95
N ASP A 188 2.78 -0.77 -12.69
CA ASP A 188 2.53 -2.20 -12.91
C ASP A 188 3.01 -2.59 -14.31
N PHE A 189 4.16 -3.22 -14.40
CA PHE A 189 4.75 -3.70 -15.65
C PHE A 189 4.26 -5.11 -16.01
N THR A 190 4.22 -5.47 -17.30
CA THR A 190 4.56 -4.65 -18.48
C THR A 190 3.50 -3.62 -18.88
N THR A 191 2.31 -3.64 -18.28
CA THR A 191 1.18 -2.75 -18.62
C THR A 191 1.59 -1.28 -18.73
N ASP A 192 2.27 -0.75 -17.71
CA ASP A 192 2.65 0.66 -17.66
C ASP A 192 3.87 1.03 -18.49
N LEU A 193 4.55 0.05 -19.10
CA LEU A 193 5.50 0.37 -20.18
C LEU A 193 4.77 0.99 -21.39
N HIS A 194 3.47 0.70 -21.54
CA HIS A 194 2.62 1.22 -22.60
C HIS A 194 1.83 2.48 -22.21
N SER A 195 2.11 3.07 -21.04
CA SER A 195 1.56 4.34 -20.57
C SER A 195 2.69 5.30 -20.15
N MET A 196 3.48 4.87 -19.18
CA MET A 196 4.56 5.63 -18.54
C MET A 196 5.94 5.30 -19.09
N GLY A 197 6.12 4.18 -19.79
CA GLY A 197 7.43 3.74 -20.31
C GLY A 197 8.19 4.80 -21.10
N GLN A 198 7.51 5.56 -21.97
CA GLN A 198 8.13 6.67 -22.70
C GLN A 198 8.66 7.78 -21.78
N TYR A 199 7.93 8.13 -20.72
CA TYR A 199 8.38 9.14 -19.77
C TYR A 199 9.54 8.62 -18.92
N ILE A 200 9.49 7.35 -18.52
CA ILE A 200 10.57 6.73 -17.74
C ILE A 200 11.85 6.67 -18.59
N GLN A 201 11.76 6.29 -19.86
CA GLN A 201 12.91 6.21 -20.76
C GLN A 201 13.49 7.58 -21.11
N ASP A 202 12.67 8.55 -21.58
CA ASP A 202 13.18 9.81 -22.16
C ASP A 202 12.60 11.10 -21.56
N GLY A 203 11.78 10.99 -20.50
CA GLY A 203 11.29 12.16 -19.74
C GLY A 203 12.36 12.80 -18.86
N ARG A 204 11.94 13.56 -17.85
CA ARG A 204 12.89 14.21 -16.92
C ARG A 204 13.65 13.16 -16.09
N ARG A 205 14.98 13.32 -15.97
CA ARG A 205 15.87 12.45 -15.17
C ARG A 205 15.78 12.75 -13.66
N ILE A 206 14.57 12.65 -13.14
CA ILE A 206 14.23 12.88 -11.72
C ILE A 206 13.70 11.61 -11.05
N LEU A 207 13.76 10.48 -11.75
CA LEU A 207 13.18 9.21 -11.36
C LEU A 207 14.28 8.24 -10.90
N MET A 208 13.94 7.39 -9.94
CA MET A 208 14.60 6.12 -9.67
C MET A 208 13.56 5.01 -9.61
N GLU A 209 13.98 3.77 -9.82
CA GLU A 209 13.10 2.60 -9.75
C GLU A 209 13.57 1.60 -8.69
N THR A 210 12.61 1.09 -7.92
CA THR A 210 12.78 -0.03 -7.01
C THR A 210 11.91 -1.16 -7.53
N PHE A 211 12.52 -2.13 -8.20
CA PHE A 211 11.84 -3.31 -8.72
C PHE A 211 11.56 -4.30 -7.60
N VAL A 212 10.35 -4.84 -7.51
CA VAL A 212 10.01 -5.98 -6.64
C VAL A 212 9.64 -7.16 -7.53
N ILE A 213 10.51 -8.17 -7.55
CA ILE A 213 10.45 -9.29 -8.50
C ILE A 213 10.35 -10.61 -7.75
N ALA A 214 9.52 -11.53 -8.23
CA ALA A 214 9.47 -12.90 -7.74
C ALA A 214 10.37 -13.81 -8.60
N GLU A 215 11.18 -14.67 -7.97
CA GLU A 215 12.08 -15.58 -8.70
C GLU A 215 11.36 -16.79 -9.28
N LYS A 216 10.39 -17.33 -8.53
CA LYS A 216 9.69 -18.57 -8.88
C LYS A 216 8.32 -18.63 -8.21
N GLY A 217 7.62 -19.73 -8.44
CA GLY A 217 6.29 -19.99 -7.90
C GLY A 217 5.15 -19.64 -8.85
N GLU A 218 5.48 -19.16 -10.05
CA GLU A 218 4.47 -18.90 -11.08
C GLU A 218 3.91 -20.20 -11.68
N PRO A 219 2.60 -20.23 -12.02
CA PRO A 219 2.00 -21.35 -12.72
C PRO A 219 2.71 -21.63 -14.05
N ALA A 220 2.89 -22.91 -14.38
CA ALA A 220 3.51 -23.32 -15.63
C ALA A 220 2.59 -23.05 -16.83
N THR A 221 2.61 -21.83 -17.35
CA THR A 221 1.90 -21.44 -18.57
C THR A 221 2.89 -21.42 -19.74
N THR A 222 2.69 -22.30 -20.72
CA THR A 222 3.56 -22.40 -21.91
C THR A 222 2.91 -21.70 -23.10
N ILE A 223 3.70 -20.95 -23.85
CA ILE A 223 3.25 -20.26 -25.06
C ILE A 223 3.06 -21.31 -26.17
N PRO A 224 1.85 -21.46 -26.75
CA PRO A 224 1.60 -22.42 -27.80
C PRO A 224 2.24 -21.98 -29.11
N GLU A 225 2.61 -22.95 -29.94
CA GLU A 225 2.95 -22.71 -31.35
C GLU A 225 1.66 -22.48 -32.16
N GLN A 226 1.70 -21.57 -33.13
CA GLN A 226 0.63 -21.36 -34.10
C GLN A 226 1.07 -21.74 -35.50
N SER A 227 0.25 -22.50 -36.22
CA SER A 227 0.64 -23.07 -37.53
C SER A 227 0.83 -22.02 -38.63
N ASP A 228 0.18 -20.87 -38.54
CA ASP A 228 0.24 -19.78 -39.52
C ASP A 228 1.27 -18.68 -39.14
N ASP A 229 1.74 -18.65 -37.88
CA ASP A 229 2.69 -17.66 -37.33
C ASP A 229 2.37 -16.20 -37.73
N SER A 230 1.08 -15.87 -37.81
CA SER A 230 0.63 -14.58 -38.37
C SER A 230 1.00 -13.38 -37.48
N ASP A 231 1.21 -13.62 -36.19
CA ASP A 231 1.72 -12.66 -35.21
C ASP A 231 3.26 -12.62 -35.11
N GLN A 232 3.96 -13.53 -35.80
CA GLN A 232 5.42 -13.70 -35.76
C GLN A 232 5.97 -14.02 -34.36
N LEU A 233 5.16 -14.63 -33.49
CA LEU A 233 5.54 -14.96 -32.10
C LEU A 233 5.98 -16.41 -31.90
N ASN A 234 6.05 -17.25 -32.94
CA ASN A 234 6.52 -18.64 -32.79
C ASN A 234 7.95 -18.76 -32.25
N TYR A 235 8.78 -17.71 -32.31
CA TYR A 235 10.09 -17.70 -31.63
C TYR A 235 9.97 -17.81 -30.09
N LEU A 236 8.78 -17.53 -29.54
CA LEU A 236 8.42 -17.72 -28.13
C LEU A 236 7.74 -19.07 -27.85
N ALA A 237 7.35 -19.81 -28.88
CA ALA A 237 6.66 -21.09 -28.71
C ALA A 237 7.49 -22.07 -27.86
N GLY A 238 6.80 -22.78 -26.97
CA GLY A 238 7.42 -23.70 -26.02
C GLY A 238 8.13 -23.03 -24.83
N LYS A 239 8.31 -21.70 -24.84
CA LYS A 239 8.78 -20.96 -23.67
C LYS A 239 7.65 -20.78 -22.67
N LYS A 240 8.03 -20.69 -21.40
CA LYS A 240 7.09 -20.33 -20.34
C LYS A 240 6.85 -18.82 -20.32
N LEU A 241 5.64 -18.43 -19.90
CA LEU A 241 5.27 -17.02 -19.80
C LEU A 241 6.09 -16.30 -18.71
N ASP A 242 6.41 -16.99 -17.60
CA ASP A 242 7.27 -16.46 -16.52
C ASP A 242 8.68 -16.10 -17.02
N TYR A 243 9.24 -16.90 -17.91
CA TYR A 243 10.52 -16.64 -18.57
C TYR A 243 10.45 -15.37 -19.42
N VAL A 244 9.40 -15.20 -20.24
CA VAL A 244 9.23 -14.00 -21.06
C VAL A 244 9.06 -12.75 -20.17
N ASN A 245 8.31 -12.87 -19.07
CA ASN A 245 8.12 -11.79 -18.11
C ASN A 245 9.45 -11.38 -17.43
N ASN A 246 10.29 -12.36 -17.04
CA ASN A 246 11.61 -12.09 -16.46
C ASN A 246 12.56 -11.44 -17.48
N VAL A 247 12.56 -11.91 -18.74
CA VAL A 247 13.33 -11.26 -19.81
C VAL A 247 12.87 -9.82 -20.04
N ALA A 248 11.56 -9.55 -19.99
CA ALA A 248 11.04 -8.20 -20.07
C ALA A 248 11.55 -7.32 -18.92
N TYR A 249 11.51 -7.83 -17.67
CA TYR A 249 12.11 -7.16 -16.52
C TYR A 249 13.60 -6.81 -16.74
N GLN A 250 14.42 -7.79 -17.14
CA GLN A 250 15.85 -7.58 -17.35
C GLN A 250 16.11 -6.53 -18.45
N ALA A 251 15.36 -6.61 -19.55
CA ALA A 251 15.47 -5.67 -20.65
C ALA A 251 15.06 -4.25 -20.22
N THR A 252 13.95 -4.11 -19.51
CA THR A 252 13.46 -2.83 -18.96
C THR A 252 14.47 -2.23 -17.99
N ALA A 253 14.94 -2.99 -17.00
CA ALA A 253 15.91 -2.49 -16.02
C ALA A 253 17.24 -2.07 -16.69
N ALA A 254 17.67 -2.78 -17.72
CA ALA A 254 18.86 -2.40 -18.49
C ALA A 254 18.63 -1.12 -19.32
N ALA A 255 17.52 -1.03 -20.05
CA ALA A 255 17.18 0.10 -20.90
C ALA A 255 16.95 1.39 -20.09
N HIS A 256 16.24 1.30 -18.97
CA HIS A 256 16.00 2.43 -18.08
C HIS A 256 17.30 2.94 -17.45
N ARG A 257 18.20 2.03 -17.04
CA ARG A 257 19.53 2.40 -16.52
C ARG A 257 20.38 3.11 -17.58
N ASP A 258 20.40 2.60 -18.81
CA ASP A 258 21.08 3.24 -19.94
C ASP A 258 20.47 4.63 -20.26
N GLY A 259 19.15 4.75 -20.13
CA GLY A 259 18.41 6.02 -20.20
C GLY A 259 18.62 6.96 -19.00
N GLY A 260 19.47 6.60 -18.04
CA GLY A 260 19.80 7.44 -16.89
C GLY A 260 18.79 7.40 -15.74
N VAL A 261 17.97 6.35 -15.62
CA VAL A 261 17.13 6.06 -14.45
C VAL A 261 17.86 5.05 -13.55
N PRO A 262 18.38 5.46 -12.39
CA PRO A 262 18.96 4.51 -11.44
C PRO A 262 17.90 3.51 -10.98
N ASN A 263 18.28 2.23 -10.89
CA ASN A 263 17.39 1.21 -10.38
C ASN A 263 18.04 0.26 -9.37
N MET A 264 17.20 -0.28 -8.50
CA MET A 264 17.50 -1.33 -7.53
C MET A 264 16.47 -2.45 -7.68
N THR A 265 16.83 -3.65 -7.27
CA THR A 265 15.94 -4.81 -7.31
C THR A 265 15.88 -5.49 -5.95
N MET A 266 14.64 -5.69 -5.49
CA MET A 266 14.29 -6.54 -4.38
C MET A 266 13.69 -7.83 -4.91
N THR A 267 14.31 -8.94 -4.56
CA THR A 267 13.95 -10.24 -5.08
C THR A 267 13.28 -11.07 -3.99
N LEU A 268 12.07 -11.53 -4.26
CA LEU A 268 11.31 -12.46 -3.43
C LEU A 268 11.45 -13.86 -4.00
N GLU A 269 11.63 -14.87 -3.15
CA GLU A 269 11.65 -16.26 -3.60
C GLU A 269 10.34 -16.61 -4.34
N ARG A 270 9.20 -16.17 -3.81
CA ARG A 270 7.85 -16.30 -4.37
C ARG A 270 6.91 -15.29 -3.70
N ILE A 271 5.71 -15.11 -4.26
CA ILE A 271 4.67 -14.24 -3.69
C ILE A 271 3.76 -15.07 -2.78
N ASP A 272 4.21 -15.32 -1.55
CA ASP A 272 3.42 -15.95 -0.48
C ASP A 272 3.66 -15.26 0.87
N ALA A 273 3.06 -15.79 1.94
CA ALA A 273 2.99 -15.12 3.23
C ALA A 273 4.38 -14.79 3.81
N TYR A 274 5.31 -15.73 3.78
CA TYR A 274 6.61 -15.57 4.44
C TYR A 274 7.48 -14.45 3.83
N PRO A 275 7.80 -14.43 2.51
CA PRO A 275 8.58 -13.36 1.87
C PRO A 275 7.87 -12.01 1.93
N LEU A 276 6.54 -11.97 1.83
CA LEU A 276 5.79 -10.73 1.99
C LEU A 276 5.90 -10.18 3.41
N GLY A 277 5.91 -11.03 4.43
CA GLY A 277 6.13 -10.64 5.82
C GLY A 277 7.50 -9.99 6.02
N ALA A 278 8.53 -10.62 5.47
CA ALA A 278 9.89 -10.07 5.47
C ALA A 278 9.95 -8.72 4.74
N LEU A 279 9.34 -8.62 3.56
CA LEU A 279 9.32 -7.40 2.75
C LEU A 279 8.60 -6.23 3.44
N ILE A 280 7.47 -6.52 4.09
CA ILE A 280 6.72 -5.52 4.88
C ILE A 280 7.61 -4.96 5.99
N TYR A 281 8.22 -5.83 6.80
CA TYR A 281 9.05 -5.38 7.92
C TYR A 281 10.31 -4.63 7.44
N PHE A 282 10.93 -5.11 6.36
CA PHE A 282 12.03 -4.43 5.69
C PHE A 282 11.67 -2.97 5.36
N PHE A 283 10.52 -2.76 4.71
CA PHE A 283 10.11 -1.42 4.30
C PHE A 283 9.77 -0.54 5.50
N GLU A 284 9.15 -1.09 6.54
CA GLU A 284 8.86 -0.36 7.79
C GLU A 284 10.15 0.18 8.42
N ILE A 285 11.19 -0.66 8.58
CA ILE A 285 12.48 -0.21 9.12
C ILE A 285 13.17 0.77 8.18
N ALA A 286 13.20 0.48 6.89
CA ALA A 286 13.89 1.34 5.95
C ALA A 286 13.23 2.73 5.84
N CYS A 287 11.91 2.79 5.95
CA CYS A 287 11.15 4.04 6.01
C CYS A 287 11.48 4.85 7.27
N ALA A 288 11.52 4.19 8.44
CA ALA A 288 11.89 4.84 9.69
C ALA A 288 13.31 5.43 9.61
N VAL A 289 14.29 4.63 9.19
CA VAL A 289 15.69 5.07 9.03
C VAL A 289 15.81 6.20 8.01
N SER A 290 15.18 6.05 6.84
CA SER A 290 15.25 7.05 5.78
C SER A 290 14.59 8.38 6.20
N GLY A 291 13.50 8.35 6.97
CA GLY A 291 12.90 9.57 7.55
C GLY A 291 13.82 10.26 8.56
N LEU A 292 14.51 9.49 9.41
CA LEU A 292 15.50 10.04 10.34
C LEU A 292 16.71 10.66 9.62
N MET A 293 17.19 10.02 8.54
CA MET A 293 18.25 10.58 7.69
C MET A 293 17.86 11.89 7.00
N LEU A 294 16.56 12.07 6.74
CA LEU A 294 15.99 13.30 6.17
C LEU A 294 15.76 14.40 7.22
N GLU A 295 16.01 14.08 8.50
CA GLU A 295 15.76 14.94 9.67
C GLU A 295 14.28 15.34 9.78
N VAL A 296 13.37 14.38 9.53
CA VAL A 296 11.93 14.54 9.77
C VAL A 296 11.45 13.47 10.74
N ASN A 297 10.33 13.70 11.42
CA ASN A 297 9.71 12.69 12.27
C ASN A 297 8.95 11.67 11.40
N PRO A 298 9.37 10.40 11.24
CA PRO A 298 8.69 9.46 10.34
C PRO A 298 7.36 8.93 10.90
N PHE A 299 6.99 9.25 12.15
CA PHE A 299 5.89 8.62 12.87
C PHE A 299 4.65 9.50 13.06
N ASP A 300 4.72 10.79 12.72
CA ASP A 300 3.59 11.72 12.74
C ASP A 300 3.01 12.02 11.34
N GLN A 301 1.94 12.81 11.29
CA GLN A 301 1.26 13.23 10.05
C GLN A 301 0.51 14.57 10.21
N PRO A 302 1.17 15.68 10.60
CA PRO A 302 0.45 16.93 10.92
C PRO A 302 -0.31 17.52 9.72
N GLY A 303 0.20 17.36 8.50
CA GLY A 303 -0.37 17.97 7.30
C GLY A 303 -1.81 17.52 6.97
N VAL A 304 -2.20 16.30 7.36
CA VAL A 304 -3.54 15.75 7.04
C VAL A 304 -4.66 16.42 7.85
N VAL A 305 -4.33 17.20 8.89
CA VAL A 305 -5.32 17.89 9.73
C VAL A 305 -5.92 19.09 9.00
N ALA A 306 -5.17 19.73 8.10
CA ALA A 306 -5.58 20.96 7.42
C ALA A 306 -6.90 20.80 6.64
N TYR A 307 -6.97 19.81 5.75
CA TYR A 307 -8.21 19.58 4.97
C TYR A 307 -9.38 19.12 5.86
N LYS A 308 -9.10 18.36 6.93
CA LYS A 308 -10.13 17.88 7.85
C LYS A 308 -10.83 19.02 8.57
N ASN A 309 -10.07 20.04 8.99
CA ASN A 309 -10.65 21.21 9.65
C ASN A 309 -11.59 21.98 8.71
N VAL A 310 -11.15 22.24 7.48
CA VAL A 310 -11.98 22.89 6.45
C VAL A 310 -13.22 22.06 6.15
N MET A 311 -13.05 20.76 5.96
CA MET A 311 -14.18 19.85 5.73
C MET A 311 -15.19 19.87 6.89
N PHE A 312 -14.73 19.85 8.14
CA PHE A 312 -15.61 19.89 9.31
C PHE A 312 -16.37 21.20 9.45
N GLU A 313 -15.74 22.33 9.12
CA GLU A 313 -16.42 23.63 9.05
C GLU A 313 -17.50 23.62 7.97
N LEU A 314 -17.17 23.20 6.74
CA LEU A 314 -18.12 23.14 5.62
C LEU A 314 -19.30 22.21 5.90
N LEU A 315 -19.08 21.14 6.67
CA LEU A 315 -20.12 20.22 7.12
C LEU A 315 -20.89 20.71 8.36
N GLY A 316 -20.56 21.89 8.90
CA GLY A 316 -21.23 22.49 10.06
C GLY A 316 -21.02 21.74 11.36
N LYS A 317 -19.85 21.09 11.55
CA LYS A 317 -19.56 20.33 12.77
C LYS A 317 -19.45 21.28 13.98
N PRO A 318 -20.25 21.09 15.05
CA PRO A 318 -20.19 21.97 16.23
C PRO A 318 -18.78 22.08 16.83
N GLY A 319 -18.44 23.27 17.33
CA GLY A 319 -17.14 23.55 17.95
C GLY A 319 -15.96 23.73 16.99
N HIS A 320 -16.20 23.62 15.68
CA HIS A 320 -15.23 23.97 14.65
C HIS A 320 -15.71 25.31 14.06
N GLY A 321 -15.08 26.42 14.47
CA GLY A 321 -15.42 27.76 13.99
C GLY A 321 -14.99 27.99 12.54
N GLU A 322 -15.21 29.20 12.03
CA GLU A 322 -14.73 29.61 10.70
C GLU A 322 -13.20 29.41 10.64
N ALA A 323 -12.68 28.48 9.82
CA ALA A 323 -11.24 28.26 9.67
C ALA A 323 -10.55 29.44 8.99
N GLY A 324 -11.31 30.50 8.66
CA GLY A 324 -10.83 31.69 7.97
C GLY A 324 -10.38 31.42 6.53
N ILE A 325 -10.64 30.21 6.01
CA ILE A 325 -10.27 29.81 4.66
C ILE A 325 -11.49 30.02 3.77
N ALA A 326 -11.46 31.08 2.98
CA ALA A 326 -12.48 31.30 1.96
C ALA A 326 -12.43 30.17 0.92
N VAL A 327 -13.47 29.35 0.89
CA VAL A 327 -13.64 28.34 -0.17
C VAL A 327 -14.22 29.06 -1.39
N THR A 328 -13.34 29.54 -2.26
CA THR A 328 -13.73 30.15 -3.53
C THR A 328 -14.10 29.06 -4.53
N LYS A 329 -15.10 29.33 -5.37
CA LYS A 329 -15.41 28.47 -6.50
C LYS A 329 -14.21 28.54 -7.46
N PRO A 330 -13.50 27.43 -7.76
CA PRO A 330 -12.39 27.47 -8.69
C PRO A 330 -12.91 27.80 -10.10
N ASP A 331 -12.04 28.33 -10.96
CA ASP A 331 -12.32 28.34 -12.40
C ASP A 331 -12.24 26.88 -12.89
N TYR A 332 -13.31 26.38 -13.51
CA TYR A 332 -13.37 24.99 -13.98
C TYR A 332 -13.83 24.88 -15.43
N VAL A 333 -13.28 23.87 -16.11
CA VAL A 333 -13.79 23.35 -17.38
C VAL A 333 -14.79 22.24 -17.06
N THR A 334 -16.02 22.35 -17.56
CA THR A 334 -17.02 21.27 -17.51
C THR A 334 -16.92 20.43 -18.78
N PHE A 335 -16.91 19.11 -18.62
CA PHE A 335 -17.00 18.15 -19.70
C PHE A 335 -18.44 17.65 -19.87
#